data_AF-A0A6I9YCV4-F1
#
_entry.id   AF-A0A6I9YCV4-F1
#
_cell.length_a   1.000
_cell.length_b   1.000
_cell.length_c   1.000
_cell.angle_alpha   90.00
_cell.angle_beta   90.00
_cell.angle_gamma   90.00
#
_symmetry.space_group_name_H-M   'P 1'
#
loop_
_entity.id
_entity.type
_entity.pdbx_description
1 polymer ?
#
loop_
_entity_poly.entity_id
_entity_poly.type
_entity_poly.pdbx_seq_one_letter_code
_entity_poly.pdbx_strand_id
1 'polypeptide(L)'
;MSSEMSELRRRGGGGDHERESMGDKDIDENEKFGEQDVRNDSEVPEVVPATDSTPEIFKRALSGLSSRWKNWWIRGILTLAMISGFSLIIYMGSFMLMLLVLSIQVKCFHEIITIGYRVYRSYDLPWFRTLSWYFLLCVNYFFYGETVADYFATFVQRREQLQFLIRYHRFISFTLYLAGFCMFVLSLVKRHYRLQFYMFAWTHVTLLITVTQSHLVIQNLFEGMIWFLVPISSVICNDIAAYICGFFFGRTPLIKLSPKKTWEGFIGGFFITVIFGFIVAHLLAQYQYFVCPVEYNSETNRFVTECEPSELFQLKKYSLPPLLQVALRKETVTLYPFQMHSFALSTFASLIGPFGGFFASGFKRAFKIKDFADTIPGHGGIMDRFDCQYLMATFVHVYITSFIRGPNPSKLLKQLLVLQPEEQLNIYKTLKSHLIEKGFLQHP
;
A
#
# COMPACT_ATOMS: atom_id res chain seq x y z
N MET A 1 -52.81 -33.26 -8.47
CA MET A 1 -54.08 -33.60 -7.80
C MET A 1 -53.92 -35.01 -7.24
N SER A 2 -53.92 -35.15 -5.90
CA SER A 2 -53.98 -36.40 -5.09
C SER A 2 -52.81 -37.39 -5.24
N SER A 3 -51.93 -37.57 -4.24
CA SER A 3 -52.07 -38.20 -2.90
C SER A 3 -51.78 -39.71 -2.91
N GLU A 4 -50.91 -40.10 -1.98
CA GLU A 4 -50.79 -41.40 -1.29
C GLU A 4 -50.47 -42.67 -2.08
N MET A 5 -49.30 -43.25 -1.79
CA MET A 5 -49.27 -44.64 -1.32
C MET A 5 -48.02 -44.93 -0.46
N SER A 6 -48.28 -45.09 0.83
CA SER A 6 -47.38 -45.57 1.88
C SER A 6 -47.17 -47.08 1.81
N GLU A 7 -45.92 -47.48 2.05
CA GLU A 7 -45.45 -48.59 2.88
C GLU A 7 -45.78 -50.09 2.60
N LEU A 8 -44.68 -50.86 2.68
CA LEU A 8 -44.48 -52.17 3.35
C LEU A 8 -44.67 -53.50 2.59
N ARG A 9 -43.52 -54.16 2.33
CA ARG A 9 -43.27 -55.61 2.53
C ARG A 9 -41.75 -55.84 2.60
N ARG A 10 -41.13 -56.11 3.77
CA ARG A 10 -40.83 -57.44 4.40
C ARG A 10 -40.01 -58.37 3.47
N ARG A 11 -38.95 -59.13 3.84
CA ARG A 11 -38.41 -59.63 5.13
C ARG A 11 -37.14 -60.49 4.83
N GLY A 12 -36.32 -60.75 5.86
CA GLY A 12 -35.47 -61.95 6.01
C GLY A 12 -33.97 -61.63 6.05
N GLY A 13 -33.12 -62.14 6.94
CA GLY A 13 -33.20 -63.13 8.03
C GLY A 13 -31.76 -63.36 8.51
N GLY A 14 -31.54 -63.57 9.81
CA GLY A 14 -30.21 -63.61 10.43
C GLY A 14 -29.41 -64.91 10.19
N GLY A 15 -28.11 -64.83 10.49
CA GLY A 15 -27.18 -65.95 10.58
C GLY A 15 -25.78 -65.44 10.99
N ASP A 16 -25.36 -65.77 12.20
CA ASP A 16 -24.04 -65.47 12.77
C ASP A 16 -22.92 -66.26 12.08
N HIS A 17 -21.78 -65.61 11.85
CA HIS A 17 -20.47 -66.25 11.95
C HIS A 17 -19.39 -65.20 12.27
N GLU A 18 -18.66 -65.48 13.36
CA GLU A 18 -17.52 -64.76 13.89
C GLU A 18 -16.44 -64.44 12.83
N ARG A 19 -15.95 -63.19 12.84
CA ARG A 19 -14.55 -62.84 12.51
C ARG A 19 -14.21 -61.44 13.03
N GLU A 20 -13.39 -61.44 14.07
CA GLU A 20 -12.31 -60.50 14.40
C GLU A 20 -12.54 -58.99 14.28
N SER A 21 -12.57 -58.37 15.46
CA SER A 21 -12.36 -56.95 15.74
C SER A 21 -11.00 -56.46 15.24
N MET A 22 -11.00 -55.36 14.45
CA MET A 22 -10.05 -54.25 14.69
C MET A 22 -10.50 -52.96 13.97
N GLY A 23 -10.82 -51.93 14.77
CA GLY A 23 -10.66 -50.51 14.42
C GLY A 23 -11.70 -49.87 13.50
N ASP A 24 -12.87 -49.51 14.04
CA ASP A 24 -13.75 -48.52 13.38
C ASP A 24 -14.50 -47.64 14.39
N LYS A 25 -13.76 -46.98 15.29
CA LYS A 25 -14.31 -46.03 16.27
C LYS A 25 -13.88 -44.57 16.06
N ASP A 26 -13.03 -44.28 15.08
CA ASP A 26 -12.44 -42.95 14.91
C ASP A 26 -13.08 -42.11 13.79
N ILE A 27 -14.09 -42.63 13.07
CA ILE A 27 -14.71 -41.92 11.95
C ILE A 27 -15.99 -41.16 12.37
N ASP A 28 -16.69 -41.61 13.42
CA ASP A 28 -17.99 -41.03 13.83
C ASP A 28 -17.90 -39.78 14.72
N GLU A 29 -16.74 -39.47 15.30
CA GLU A 29 -16.56 -38.24 16.10
C GLU A 29 -16.25 -37.00 15.25
N ASN A 30 -15.74 -37.16 14.01
CA ASN A 30 -15.35 -36.05 13.16
C ASN A 30 -16.52 -35.40 12.40
N GLU A 31 -17.62 -36.12 12.12
CA GLU A 31 -18.79 -35.52 11.48
C GLU A 31 -19.61 -34.64 12.45
N LYS A 32 -19.66 -34.99 13.75
CA LYS A 32 -20.29 -34.13 14.76
C LYS A 32 -19.50 -32.88 15.11
N PHE A 33 -18.17 -32.87 14.91
CA PHE A 33 -17.34 -31.68 15.09
C PHE A 33 -17.50 -30.65 13.96
N GLY A 34 -17.98 -31.07 12.79
CA GLY A 34 -18.23 -30.18 11.65
C GLY A 34 -19.49 -29.32 11.79
N GLU A 35 -20.58 -29.87 12.34
CA GLU A 35 -21.87 -29.17 12.47
C GLU A 35 -21.93 -28.17 13.63
N GLN A 36 -21.12 -28.36 14.68
CA GLN A 36 -21.15 -27.47 15.85
C GLN A 36 -20.36 -26.17 15.65
N ASP A 37 -19.31 -26.19 14.83
CA ASP A 37 -18.51 -24.99 14.51
C ASP A 37 -19.24 -24.04 13.54
N VAL A 38 -20.07 -24.55 12.63
CA VAL A 38 -20.77 -23.73 11.61
C VAL A 38 -21.89 -22.88 12.24
N ARG A 39 -22.41 -23.25 13.42
CA ARG A 39 -23.46 -22.49 14.10
C ARG A 39 -22.95 -21.28 14.90
N ASN A 40 -21.65 -21.19 15.20
CA ASN A 40 -21.09 -20.09 16.01
C ASN A 40 -20.42 -18.95 15.19
N ASP A 41 -20.24 -19.11 13.88
CA ASP A 41 -19.66 -18.06 13.02
C ASP A 41 -20.58 -16.83 12.81
N SER A 42 -21.82 -16.88 13.31
CA SER A 42 -22.81 -15.81 13.13
C SER A 42 -22.66 -14.64 14.10
N GLU A 43 -21.85 -14.76 15.15
CA GLU A 43 -21.66 -13.70 16.15
C GLU A 43 -20.20 -13.30 16.27
N VAL A 44 -19.72 -12.49 15.31
CA VAL A 44 -18.50 -11.67 15.55
C VAL A 44 -18.73 -10.89 16.86
N PRO A 45 -17.91 -11.12 17.91
CA PRO A 45 -18.07 -10.46 19.20
C PRO A 45 -18.04 -8.95 19.03
N GLU A 46 -18.91 -8.25 19.77
CA GLU A 46 -18.96 -6.79 19.72
C GLU A 46 -17.64 -6.20 20.22
N VAL A 47 -16.90 -5.54 19.33
CA VAL A 47 -15.59 -4.97 19.64
C VAL A 47 -15.79 -3.73 20.52
N VAL A 48 -15.32 -3.79 21.77
CA VAL A 48 -15.35 -2.65 22.69
C VAL A 48 -14.65 -1.43 22.05
N PRO A 49 -15.28 -0.24 22.03
CA PRO A 49 -14.68 0.95 21.43
C PRO A 49 -13.37 1.34 22.12
N ALA A 50 -12.45 1.91 21.36
CA ALA A 50 -11.17 2.35 21.88
C ALA A 50 -11.32 3.53 22.86
N THR A 51 -10.42 3.58 23.84
CA THR A 51 -10.37 4.58 24.92
C THR A 51 -9.84 5.92 24.40
N ASP A 52 -10.46 7.02 24.81
CA ASP A 52 -10.10 8.40 24.42
C ASP A 52 -8.62 8.71 24.71
N SER A 53 -7.82 8.79 23.64
CA SER A 53 -6.37 8.97 23.64
C SER A 53 -5.91 10.44 23.72
N THR A 54 -6.83 11.38 23.99
CA THR A 54 -6.48 12.81 24.03
C THR A 54 -5.47 13.13 25.16
N PRO A 55 -4.30 13.73 24.86
CA PRO A 55 -3.27 14.03 25.85
C PRO A 55 -3.77 14.94 26.98
N GLU A 56 -3.36 14.69 28.22
CA GLU A 56 -3.82 15.45 29.40
C GLU A 56 -3.56 16.96 29.31
N ILE A 57 -2.48 17.35 28.63
CA ILE A 57 -2.11 18.75 28.40
C ILE A 57 -3.22 19.48 27.62
N PHE A 58 -3.76 18.84 26.57
CA PHE A 58 -4.91 19.37 25.83
C PHE A 58 -6.19 19.34 26.67
N LYS A 59 -6.38 18.32 27.52
CA LYS A 59 -7.55 18.25 28.41
C LYS A 59 -7.58 19.41 29.42
N ARG A 60 -6.43 19.78 29.99
CA ARG A 60 -6.29 20.90 30.93
C ARG A 60 -6.42 22.27 30.24
N ALA A 61 -5.74 22.46 29.11
CA ALA A 61 -5.76 23.73 28.36
C ALA A 61 -7.15 24.09 27.81
N LEU A 62 -7.98 23.11 27.48
CA LEU A 62 -9.32 23.29 26.91
C LEU A 62 -10.44 22.99 27.92
N SER A 63 -10.15 23.05 29.23
CA SER A 63 -11.10 22.70 30.29
C SER A 63 -12.29 23.66 30.42
N GLY A 64 -12.15 24.92 29.97
CA GLY A 64 -13.23 25.93 30.00
C GLY A 64 -14.12 26.01 28.76
N LEU A 65 -13.88 25.18 27.72
CA LEU A 65 -14.62 25.22 26.45
C LEU A 65 -15.66 24.10 26.37
N SER A 66 -16.81 24.39 25.74
CA SER A 66 -17.82 23.35 25.50
C SER A 66 -17.25 22.24 24.59
N SER A 67 -17.78 21.02 24.74
CA SER A 67 -17.25 19.82 24.07
C SER A 67 -17.14 19.95 22.54
N ARG A 68 -18.04 20.74 21.91
CA ARG A 68 -18.00 21.04 20.48
C ARG A 68 -16.80 21.90 20.09
N TRP A 69 -16.57 22.99 20.82
CA TRP A 69 -15.44 23.90 20.56
C TRP A 69 -14.11 23.24 20.88
N LYS A 70 -14.06 22.41 21.93
CA LYS A 70 -12.89 21.61 22.28
C LYS A 70 -12.47 20.69 21.13
N ASN A 71 -13.42 19.95 20.55
CA ASN A 71 -13.14 19.07 19.41
C ASN A 71 -12.72 19.83 18.14
N TRP A 72 -13.32 20.99 17.87
CA TRP A 72 -12.95 21.82 16.74
C TRP A 72 -11.51 22.35 16.87
N TRP A 73 -11.15 22.87 18.05
CA TRP A 73 -9.79 23.36 18.34
C TRP A 73 -8.74 22.24 18.31
N ILE A 74 -9.02 21.09 18.93
CA ILE A 74 -8.11 19.94 18.89
C ILE A 74 -7.86 19.52 17.45
N ARG A 75 -8.91 19.46 16.62
CA ARG A 75 -8.77 19.12 15.21
C ARG A 75 -7.92 20.14 14.47
N GLY A 76 -8.24 21.42 14.59
CA GLY A 76 -7.51 22.50 13.90
C GLY A 76 -6.02 22.55 14.26
N ILE A 77 -5.69 22.49 15.55
CA ILE A 77 -4.29 22.50 16.03
C ILE A 77 -3.54 21.27 15.51
N LEU A 78 -4.16 20.09 15.59
CA LEU A 78 -3.52 18.85 15.17
C LEU A 78 -3.34 18.80 13.65
N THR A 79 -4.28 19.32 12.86
CA THR A 79 -4.12 19.48 11.40
C THR A 79 -2.95 20.40 11.07
N LEU A 80 -2.84 21.56 11.74
CA LEU A 80 -1.72 22.47 11.52
C LEU A 80 -0.37 21.83 11.90
N ALA A 81 -0.33 21.10 13.02
CA ALA A 81 0.84 20.36 13.45
C ALA A 81 1.23 19.25 12.45
N MET A 82 0.26 18.52 11.89
CA MET A 82 0.49 17.51 10.87
C MET A 82 1.04 18.11 9.57
N ILE A 83 0.46 19.22 9.09
CA ILE A 83 0.93 19.92 7.89
C ILE A 83 2.36 20.43 8.12
N SER A 84 2.61 21.12 9.23
CA SER A 84 3.94 21.63 9.57
C SER A 84 4.97 20.51 9.71
N GLY A 85 4.59 19.38 10.34
CA GLY A 85 5.46 18.22 10.48
C GLY A 85 5.78 17.59 9.13
N PHE A 86 4.78 17.43 8.25
CA PHE A 86 4.99 16.88 6.92
C PHE A 86 5.87 17.79 6.05
N SER A 87 5.65 19.11 6.08
CA SER A 87 6.50 20.08 5.39
C SER A 87 7.94 20.05 5.89
N LEU A 88 8.15 19.90 7.20
CA LEU A 88 9.49 19.75 7.77
C LEU A 88 10.17 18.47 7.29
N ILE A 89 9.44 17.35 7.24
CA ILE A 89 9.97 16.07 6.75
C ILE A 89 10.34 16.17 5.26
N ILE A 90 9.50 16.81 4.45
CA ILE A 90 9.82 17.09 3.03
C ILE A 90 11.11 17.89 2.95
N TYR A 91 11.26 18.94 3.75
CA TYR A 91 12.47 19.77 3.78
C TYR A 91 13.73 19.00 4.18
N MET A 92 13.62 18.03 5.08
CA MET A 92 14.74 17.16 5.46
C MET A 92 15.12 16.13 4.37
N GLY A 93 14.31 15.99 3.32
CA GLY A 93 14.62 15.20 2.13
C GLY A 93 14.11 13.76 2.11
N SER A 94 14.40 13.08 1.01
CA SER A 94 13.83 11.78 0.64
C SER A 94 14.09 10.68 1.66
N PHE A 95 15.23 10.72 2.36
CA PHE A 95 15.54 9.73 3.40
C PHE A 95 14.59 9.86 4.61
N MET A 96 14.25 11.07 5.05
CA MET A 96 13.26 11.26 6.12
C MET A 96 11.86 10.88 5.66
N LEU A 97 11.51 11.14 4.39
CA LEU A 97 10.25 10.66 3.80
C LEU A 97 10.17 9.13 3.77
N MET A 98 11.26 8.44 3.45
CA MET A 98 11.32 6.97 3.54
C MET A 98 11.06 6.49 4.96
N LEU A 99 11.70 7.09 5.98
CA LEU A 99 11.47 6.75 7.39
C LEU A 99 10.03 7.02 7.82
N LEU A 100 9.42 8.11 7.34
CA LEU A 100 8.01 8.41 7.57
C LEU A 100 7.11 7.31 7.00
N VAL A 101 7.34 6.90 5.75
CA VAL A 101 6.54 5.83 5.10
C VAL A 101 6.68 4.50 5.85
N LEU A 102 7.90 4.13 6.24
CA LEU A 102 8.15 2.94 7.08
C LEU A 102 7.43 3.02 8.42
N SER A 103 7.47 4.19 9.08
CA SER A 103 6.81 4.40 10.37
C SER A 103 5.29 4.29 10.26
N ILE A 104 4.71 4.88 9.21
CA ILE A 104 3.27 4.75 8.90
C ILE A 104 2.91 3.29 8.63
N GLN A 105 3.70 2.58 7.83
CA GLN A 105 3.46 1.16 7.52
C GLN A 105 3.46 0.29 8.77
N VAL A 106 4.46 0.43 9.65
CA VAL A 106 4.52 -0.32 10.92
C VAL A 106 3.29 -0.03 11.79
N LYS A 107 2.83 1.23 11.82
CA LYS A 107 1.63 1.61 12.56
C LYS A 107 0.35 1.06 11.93
N CYS A 108 0.17 1.13 10.61
CA CYS A 108 -0.97 0.52 9.92
C CYS A 108 -1.03 -1.01 10.16
N PHE A 109 0.11 -1.68 10.07
CA PHE A 109 0.23 -3.11 10.37
C PHE A 109 -0.21 -3.41 11.80
N HIS A 110 0.29 -2.65 12.77
CA HIS A 110 -0.09 -2.80 14.16
C HIS A 110 -1.59 -2.60 14.40
N GLU A 111 -2.21 -1.60 13.76
CA GLU A 111 -3.65 -1.35 13.86
C GLU A 111 -4.47 -2.54 13.33
N ILE A 112 -4.17 -3.06 12.13
CA ILE A 112 -4.89 -4.22 11.57
C ILE A 112 -4.68 -5.48 12.42
N ILE A 113 -3.44 -5.80 12.81
CA ILE A 113 -3.15 -7.00 13.61
C ILE A 113 -3.85 -6.92 14.97
N THR A 114 -3.93 -5.73 15.57
CA THR A 114 -4.60 -5.53 16.84
C THR A 114 -6.11 -5.77 16.74
N ILE A 115 -6.75 -5.41 15.62
CA ILE A 115 -8.17 -5.73 15.38
C ILE A 115 -8.37 -7.25 15.33
N GLY A 116 -7.56 -7.96 14.54
CA GLY A 116 -7.62 -9.42 14.48
C GLY A 116 -7.46 -10.03 15.87
N TYR A 117 -6.46 -9.59 16.63
CA TYR A 117 -6.28 -10.05 18.01
C TYR A 117 -7.47 -9.76 18.92
N ARG A 118 -8.09 -8.58 18.84
CA ARG A 118 -9.27 -8.23 19.66
C ARG A 118 -10.48 -9.09 19.34
N VAL A 119 -10.72 -9.39 18.06
CA VAL A 119 -11.85 -10.21 17.60
C VAL A 119 -11.73 -11.64 18.11
N TYR A 120 -10.50 -12.17 18.19
CA TYR A 120 -10.24 -13.56 18.57
C TYR A 120 -9.62 -13.72 19.97
N ARG A 121 -9.71 -12.69 20.82
CA ARG A 121 -9.07 -12.62 22.14
C ARG A 121 -9.53 -13.73 23.09
N SER A 122 -10.71 -14.32 22.86
CA SER A 122 -11.30 -15.35 23.72
C SER A 122 -10.53 -16.68 23.78
N TYR A 123 -9.55 -16.89 22.90
CA TYR A 123 -8.91 -18.20 22.72
C TYR A 123 -7.47 -18.30 23.28
N ASP A 124 -6.97 -17.29 24.00
CA ASP A 124 -5.65 -17.27 24.67
C ASP A 124 -4.52 -17.96 23.87
N LEU A 125 -4.41 -17.62 22.58
CA LEU A 125 -3.42 -18.21 21.70
C LEU A 125 -2.00 -17.71 22.05
N PRO A 126 -1.08 -18.59 22.45
CA PRO A 126 0.29 -18.18 22.70
C PRO A 126 1.00 -17.82 21.38
N TRP A 127 1.97 -16.91 21.44
CA TRP A 127 2.87 -16.53 20.34
C TRP A 127 2.31 -15.79 19.11
N PHE A 128 1.00 -15.67 18.91
CA PHE A 128 0.45 -15.04 17.70
C PHE A 128 1.01 -13.64 17.42
N ARG A 129 1.09 -12.79 18.45
CA ARG A 129 1.63 -11.43 18.33
C ARG A 129 3.11 -11.45 17.94
N THR A 130 3.91 -12.24 18.64
CA THR A 130 5.36 -12.37 18.40
C THR A 130 5.64 -12.86 16.98
N LEU A 131 4.91 -13.89 16.53
CA LEU A 131 5.03 -14.45 15.20
C LEU A 131 4.63 -13.45 14.11
N SER A 132 3.59 -12.65 14.33
CA SER A 132 3.18 -11.60 13.40
C SER A 132 4.23 -10.50 13.24
N TRP A 133 4.85 -10.07 14.35
CA TRP A 133 5.97 -9.13 14.32
C TRP A 133 7.23 -9.73 13.69
N TYR A 134 7.48 -11.03 13.88
CA TYR A 134 8.56 -11.75 13.21
C TYR A 134 8.39 -11.70 11.69
N PHE A 135 7.21 -12.08 11.17
CA PHE A 135 6.94 -12.01 9.73
C PHE A 135 7.01 -10.58 9.18
N LEU A 136 6.60 -9.57 9.96
CA LEU A 136 6.79 -8.17 9.58
C LEU A 136 8.28 -7.87 9.33
N LEU A 137 9.15 -8.24 10.27
CA LEU A 137 10.59 -8.04 10.14
C LEU A 137 11.16 -8.79 8.93
N CYS A 138 10.77 -10.05 8.72
CA CYS A 138 11.25 -10.85 7.59
C CYS A 138 10.85 -10.25 6.23
N VAL A 139 9.58 -9.86 6.08
CA VAL A 139 9.09 -9.27 4.82
C VAL A 139 9.68 -7.89 4.57
N ASN A 140 9.87 -7.08 5.63
CA ASN A 140 10.59 -5.81 5.52
C ASN A 140 12.03 -6.01 5.09
N TYR A 141 12.75 -6.97 5.68
CA TYR A 141 14.12 -7.31 5.30
C TYR A 141 14.21 -7.72 3.82
N PHE A 142 13.25 -8.50 3.33
CA PHE A 142 13.19 -8.88 1.92
C PHE A 142 13.04 -7.66 0.99
N PHE A 143 11.95 -6.89 1.12
CA PHE A 143 11.66 -5.77 0.20
C PHE A 143 12.65 -4.59 0.34
N TYR A 144 12.97 -4.20 1.57
CA TYR A 144 13.86 -3.06 1.80
C TYR A 144 15.33 -3.43 1.62
N GLY A 145 15.72 -4.69 1.83
CA GLY A 145 17.06 -5.15 1.50
C GLY A 145 17.35 -5.10 0.00
N GLU A 146 16.39 -5.45 -0.86
CA GLU A 146 16.55 -5.26 -2.32
C GLU A 146 16.63 -3.77 -2.68
N THR A 147 15.79 -2.93 -2.08
CA THR A 147 15.84 -1.46 -2.30
C THR A 147 17.19 -0.88 -1.88
N VAL A 148 17.71 -1.29 -0.72
CA VAL A 148 19.03 -0.88 -0.24
C VAL A 148 20.13 -1.37 -1.18
N ALA A 149 20.03 -2.60 -1.69
CA ALA A 149 20.98 -3.12 -2.65
C ALA A 149 20.96 -2.36 -3.98
N ASP A 150 19.79 -1.99 -4.51
CA ASP A 150 19.68 -1.29 -5.78
C ASP A 150 20.15 0.16 -5.72
N TYR A 151 19.75 0.92 -4.68
CA TYR A 151 20.04 2.37 -4.60
C TYR A 151 21.30 2.72 -3.79
N PHE A 152 21.79 1.80 -2.94
CA PHE A 152 22.86 2.06 -1.97
C PHE A 152 24.02 1.06 -2.09
N ALA A 153 24.13 0.33 -3.20
CA ALA A 153 25.20 -0.65 -3.43
C ALA A 153 26.61 -0.09 -3.11
N THR A 154 26.90 1.13 -3.55
CA THR A 154 28.21 1.78 -3.35
C THR A 154 28.53 2.07 -1.89
N PHE A 155 27.54 2.53 -1.12
CA PHE A 155 27.67 2.73 0.33
C PHE A 155 27.95 1.42 1.04
N VAL A 156 27.18 0.39 0.70
CA VAL A 156 27.21 -0.88 1.43
C VAL A 156 28.45 -1.72 1.08
N GLN A 157 28.93 -1.62 -0.16
CA GLN A 157 30.18 -2.27 -0.59
C GLN A 157 31.42 -1.77 0.16
N ARG A 158 31.39 -0.62 0.83
CA ARG A 158 32.53 -0.16 1.64
C ARG A 158 32.66 -0.88 2.99
N ARG A 159 31.65 -1.64 3.43
CA ARG A 159 31.64 -2.31 4.74
C ARG A 159 31.54 -3.83 4.55
N GLU A 160 32.62 -4.56 4.83
CA GLU A 160 32.68 -6.02 4.67
C GLU A 160 31.52 -6.76 5.35
N GLN A 161 31.13 -6.34 6.57
CA GLN A 161 30.03 -6.94 7.32
C GLN A 161 28.68 -6.84 6.58
N LEU A 162 28.44 -5.74 5.88
CA LEU A 162 27.18 -5.51 5.16
C LEU A 162 27.21 -6.13 3.76
N GLN A 163 28.38 -6.35 3.17
CA GLN A 163 28.51 -7.05 1.90
C GLN A 163 27.94 -8.47 1.96
N PHE A 164 28.19 -9.19 3.06
CA PHE A 164 27.64 -10.53 3.26
C PHE A 164 26.10 -10.51 3.23
N LEU A 165 25.49 -9.55 3.93
CA LEU A 165 24.04 -9.41 4.01
C LEU A 165 23.39 -9.10 2.65
N ILE A 166 24.03 -8.29 1.80
CA ILE A 166 23.52 -8.00 0.45
C ILE A 166 23.73 -9.19 -0.48
N ARG A 167 24.94 -9.77 -0.48
CA ARG A 167 25.29 -10.87 -1.41
C ARG A 167 24.39 -12.08 -1.23
N TYR A 168 24.07 -12.43 0.01
CA TYR A 168 23.20 -13.57 0.34
C TYR A 168 21.78 -13.15 0.75
N HIS A 169 21.39 -11.90 0.46
CA HIS A 169 20.11 -11.31 0.89
C HIS A 169 18.90 -12.21 0.61
N ARG A 170 18.77 -12.71 -0.63
CA ARG A 170 17.64 -13.56 -1.04
C ARG A 170 17.61 -14.88 -0.28
N PHE A 171 18.76 -15.50 -0.09
CA PHE A 171 18.88 -16.76 0.64
C PHE A 171 18.61 -16.59 2.13
N ILE A 172 19.13 -15.51 2.74
CA ILE A 172 18.85 -15.16 4.14
C ILE A 172 17.37 -14.89 4.33
N SER A 173 16.75 -14.12 3.43
CA SER A 173 15.32 -13.80 3.47
C SER A 173 14.46 -15.07 3.40
N PHE A 174 14.78 -15.99 2.48
CA PHE A 174 14.11 -17.28 2.35
C PHE A 174 14.24 -18.12 3.63
N THR A 175 15.45 -18.19 4.19
CA THR A 175 15.72 -18.94 5.43
C THR A 175 14.97 -18.36 6.62
N LEU A 176 14.93 -17.03 6.77
CA LEU A 176 14.16 -16.35 7.81
C LEU A 176 12.65 -16.64 7.67
N TYR A 177 12.11 -16.54 6.46
CA TYR A 177 10.70 -16.87 6.22
C TYR A 177 10.40 -18.34 6.58
N LEU A 178 11.24 -19.27 6.15
CA LEU A 178 11.09 -20.71 6.46
C LEU A 178 11.17 -20.98 7.97
N ALA A 179 12.07 -20.32 8.69
CA ALA A 179 12.14 -20.41 10.15
C ALA A 179 10.84 -19.92 10.81
N GLY A 180 10.27 -18.81 10.33
CA GLY A 180 8.94 -18.32 10.74
C GLY A 180 7.83 -19.33 10.49
N PHE A 181 7.84 -19.95 9.31
CA PHE A 181 6.88 -20.99 8.96
C PHE A 181 7.01 -22.23 9.86
N CYS A 182 8.22 -22.70 10.13
CA CYS A 182 8.46 -23.79 11.08
C CYS A 182 7.98 -23.41 12.49
N MET A 183 8.26 -22.19 12.96
CA MET A 183 7.75 -21.69 14.25
C MET A 183 6.22 -21.67 14.31
N PHE A 184 5.54 -21.28 13.22
CA PHE A 184 4.09 -21.36 13.12
C PHE A 184 3.59 -22.80 13.27
N VAL A 185 4.16 -23.74 12.50
CA VAL A 185 3.79 -25.17 12.55
C VAL A 185 4.00 -25.75 13.95
N LEU A 186 5.11 -25.42 14.61
CA LEU A 186 5.40 -25.86 15.98
C LEU A 186 4.48 -25.21 17.02
N SER A 187 3.89 -24.04 16.72
CA SER A 187 2.92 -23.37 17.59
C SER A 187 1.49 -23.92 17.48
N LEU A 188 1.23 -24.89 16.60
CA LEU A 188 -0.10 -25.42 16.38
C LEU A 188 -0.64 -26.17 17.61
N VAL A 189 -1.80 -25.76 18.10
CA VAL A 189 -2.46 -26.36 19.27
C VAL A 189 -3.73 -27.08 18.84
N LYS A 190 -3.90 -28.34 19.28
CA LYS A 190 -5.12 -29.12 19.06
C LYS A 190 -6.36 -28.32 19.48
N ARG A 191 -7.46 -28.46 18.76
CA ARG A 191 -8.74 -27.71 18.89
C ARG A 191 -8.77 -26.29 18.34
N HIS A 192 -7.64 -25.66 18.00
CA HIS A 192 -7.62 -24.25 17.54
C HIS A 192 -7.05 -24.08 16.12
N TYR A 193 -6.94 -25.15 15.33
CA TYR A 193 -6.30 -25.11 14.01
C TYR A 193 -6.93 -24.08 13.08
N ARG A 194 -8.26 -24.11 12.92
CA ARG A 194 -8.99 -23.16 12.05
C ARG A 194 -8.62 -21.71 12.39
N LEU A 195 -8.69 -21.37 13.68
CA LEU A 195 -8.36 -20.04 14.16
C LEU A 195 -6.89 -19.67 13.91
N GLN A 196 -5.95 -20.58 14.18
CA GLN A 196 -4.53 -20.34 13.93
C GLN A 196 -4.24 -20.12 12.44
N PHE A 197 -4.90 -20.86 11.54
CA PHE A 197 -4.80 -20.65 10.09
C PHE A 197 -5.45 -19.34 9.64
N TYR A 198 -6.60 -18.94 10.19
CA TYR A 198 -7.20 -17.63 9.91
C TYR A 198 -6.28 -16.49 10.32
N MET A 199 -5.66 -16.61 11.48
CA MET A 199 -4.71 -15.64 12.00
C MET A 199 -3.41 -15.58 11.17
N PHE A 200 -2.91 -16.73 10.75
CA PHE A 200 -1.78 -16.81 9.83
C PHE A 200 -2.10 -16.12 8.50
N ALA A 201 -3.26 -16.41 7.91
CA ALA A 201 -3.74 -15.76 6.69
C ALA A 201 -3.93 -14.25 6.90
N TRP A 202 -4.53 -13.84 8.02
CA TRP A 202 -4.70 -12.43 8.38
C TRP A 202 -3.38 -11.67 8.39
N THR A 203 -2.35 -12.24 9.02
CA THR A 203 -1.00 -11.65 9.03
C THR A 203 -0.43 -11.53 7.63
N HIS A 204 -0.53 -12.57 6.79
CA HIS A 204 0.03 -12.54 5.43
C HIS A 204 -0.71 -11.58 4.50
N VAL A 205 -2.03 -11.52 4.57
CA VAL A 205 -2.84 -10.54 3.83
C VAL A 205 -2.52 -9.13 4.30
N THR A 206 -2.38 -8.92 5.61
CA THR A 206 -1.98 -7.62 6.17
C THR A 206 -0.59 -7.21 5.66
N LEU A 207 0.38 -8.13 5.64
CA LEU A 207 1.73 -7.86 5.11
C LEU A 207 1.70 -7.52 3.62
N LEU A 208 0.92 -8.27 2.82
CA LEU A 208 0.73 -7.98 1.41
C LEU A 208 0.14 -6.59 1.18
N ILE A 209 -0.88 -6.21 1.94
CA ILE A 209 -1.53 -4.90 1.79
C ILE A 209 -0.65 -3.77 2.33
N THR A 210 0.10 -3.97 3.42
CA THR A 210 0.83 -2.86 4.06
C THR A 210 2.27 -2.73 3.57
N VAL A 211 3.03 -3.82 3.55
CA VAL A 211 4.47 -3.80 3.24
C VAL A 211 4.72 -3.67 1.75
N THR A 212 3.95 -4.37 0.91
CA THR A 212 4.11 -4.22 -0.54
C THR A 212 3.77 -2.79 -0.95
N GLN A 213 2.71 -2.20 -0.41
CA GLN A 213 2.33 -0.83 -0.75
C GLN A 213 3.37 0.19 -0.28
N SER A 214 3.89 0.06 0.94
CA SER A 214 4.96 0.95 1.42
C SER A 214 6.25 0.81 0.62
N HIS A 215 6.59 -0.39 0.15
CA HIS A 215 7.70 -0.63 -0.75
C HIS A 215 7.52 0.09 -2.09
N LEU A 216 6.34 -0.03 -2.72
CA LEU A 216 6.03 0.66 -3.98
C LEU A 216 6.08 2.19 -3.81
N VAL A 217 5.55 2.73 -2.70
CA VAL A 217 5.65 4.16 -2.36
C VAL A 217 7.10 4.62 -2.30
N ILE A 218 7.98 3.83 -1.66
CA ILE A 218 9.41 4.18 -1.52
C ILE A 218 10.14 4.09 -2.85
N GLN A 219 9.82 3.10 -3.70
CA GLN A 219 10.36 3.05 -5.05
C GLN A 219 9.96 4.27 -5.87
N ASN A 220 8.68 4.67 -5.82
CA ASN A 220 8.20 5.88 -6.52
C ASN A 220 8.88 7.14 -5.99
N LEU A 221 9.08 7.24 -4.67
CA LEU A 221 9.80 8.34 -4.02
C LEU A 221 11.25 8.47 -4.52
N PHE A 222 11.94 7.35 -4.76
CA PHE A 222 13.34 7.36 -5.20
C PHE A 222 13.51 7.67 -6.69
N GLU A 223 12.49 7.49 -7.52
CA GLU A 223 12.49 8.01 -8.90
C GLU A 223 12.33 9.55 -8.96
N GLY A 224 11.94 10.17 -7.85
CA GLY A 224 11.78 11.61 -7.69
C GLY A 224 10.64 11.93 -6.73
N MET A 225 10.83 12.87 -5.82
CA MET A 225 9.82 13.22 -4.81
C MET A 225 8.49 13.67 -5.44
N ILE A 226 8.50 14.20 -6.66
CA ILE A 226 7.30 14.60 -7.39
C ILE A 226 6.36 13.42 -7.66
N TRP A 227 6.89 12.22 -7.89
CA TRP A 227 6.13 10.98 -8.07
C TRP A 227 5.50 10.47 -6.76
N PHE A 228 5.92 10.99 -5.62
CA PHE A 228 5.30 10.75 -4.32
C PHE A 228 4.30 11.86 -3.96
N LEU A 229 4.72 13.13 -4.08
CA LEU A 229 3.96 14.28 -3.60
C LEU A 229 2.71 14.58 -4.44
N VAL A 230 2.81 14.52 -5.77
CA VAL A 230 1.65 14.82 -6.64
C VAL A 230 0.52 13.81 -6.41
N PRO A 231 0.76 12.49 -6.48
CA PRO A 231 -0.27 11.49 -6.17
C PRO A 231 -0.94 11.66 -4.80
N ILE A 232 -0.13 11.79 -3.75
CA ILE A 232 -0.64 11.87 -2.37
C ILE A 232 -1.47 13.13 -2.18
N SER A 233 -0.97 14.28 -2.68
CA SER A 233 -1.70 15.55 -2.62
C SER A 233 -2.99 15.51 -3.45
N SER A 234 -3.00 14.85 -4.61
CA SER A 234 -4.22 14.66 -5.40
C SER A 234 -5.28 13.85 -4.65
N VAL A 235 -4.91 12.76 -3.97
CA VAL A 235 -5.86 11.99 -3.13
C VAL A 235 -6.41 12.83 -1.98
N ILE A 236 -5.54 13.56 -1.26
CA ILE A 236 -5.96 14.46 -0.17
C ILE A 236 -6.89 15.56 -0.69
N CYS A 237 -6.52 16.18 -1.82
CA CYS A 237 -7.34 17.20 -2.47
C CYS A 237 -8.70 16.63 -2.87
N ASN A 238 -8.75 15.42 -3.42
CA ASN A 238 -10.00 14.77 -3.80
C ASN A 238 -10.93 14.55 -2.62
N ASP A 239 -10.41 14.08 -1.47
CA ASP A 239 -11.24 13.88 -0.29
C ASP A 239 -11.82 15.20 0.24
N ILE A 240 -11.02 16.26 0.25
CA ILE A 240 -11.46 17.60 0.66
C ILE A 240 -12.48 18.17 -0.33
N ALA A 241 -12.17 18.13 -1.64
CA ALA A 241 -13.02 18.66 -2.69
C ALA A 241 -14.36 17.91 -2.77
N ALA A 242 -14.35 16.59 -2.68
CA ALA A 242 -15.56 15.79 -2.66
C ALA A 242 -16.43 16.06 -1.43
N TYR A 243 -15.80 16.31 -0.28
CA TYR A 243 -16.53 16.73 0.92
C TYR A 243 -17.18 18.11 0.74
N ILE A 244 -16.43 19.11 0.24
CA ILE A 244 -16.94 20.47 0.02
C ILE A 244 -18.08 20.47 -1.00
N CYS A 245 -17.87 19.86 -2.17
CA CYS A 245 -18.90 19.76 -3.21
C CYS A 245 -20.12 18.96 -2.73
N GLY A 246 -19.89 17.88 -1.99
CA GLY A 246 -20.97 17.08 -1.40
C GLY A 246 -21.75 17.84 -0.34
N PHE A 247 -21.12 18.72 0.43
CA PHE A 247 -21.79 19.56 1.42
C PHE A 247 -22.70 20.61 0.78
N PHE A 248 -22.24 21.29 -0.27
CA PHE A 248 -23.02 22.36 -0.92
C PHE A 248 -24.06 21.86 -1.93
N PHE A 249 -23.73 20.81 -2.69
CA PHE A 249 -24.54 20.35 -3.82
C PHE A 249 -25.07 18.92 -3.67
N GLY A 250 -24.69 18.20 -2.61
CA GLY A 250 -25.00 16.79 -2.43
C GLY A 250 -26.50 16.54 -2.19
N ARG A 251 -27.09 15.72 -3.06
CA ARG A 251 -28.49 15.28 -2.92
C ARG A 251 -28.62 13.78 -3.08
N THR A 252 -27.76 13.16 -3.89
CA THR A 252 -27.86 11.74 -4.24
C THR A 252 -26.72 10.93 -3.61
N PRO A 253 -27.02 9.93 -2.75
CA PRO A 253 -26.00 9.10 -2.13
C PRO A 253 -25.31 8.21 -3.17
N LEU A 254 -23.99 8.07 -3.07
CA LEU A 254 -23.16 7.32 -4.00
C LEU A 254 -23.24 5.80 -3.76
N ILE A 255 -23.11 5.37 -2.49
CA ILE A 255 -23.11 3.95 -2.11
C ILE A 255 -23.82 3.76 -0.76
N LYS A 256 -24.60 2.68 -0.63
CA LYS A 256 -25.34 2.36 0.61
C LYS A 256 -24.44 2.16 1.82
N LEU A 257 -23.23 1.63 1.60
CA LEU A 257 -22.23 1.41 2.64
C LEU A 257 -21.71 2.73 3.26
N SER A 258 -21.78 3.84 2.53
CA SER A 258 -21.31 5.16 2.94
C SER A 258 -22.32 6.24 2.55
N PRO A 259 -23.43 6.38 3.30
CA PRO A 259 -24.56 7.23 2.93
C PRO A 259 -24.21 8.74 2.90
N LYS A 260 -23.07 9.13 3.47
CA LYS A 260 -22.61 10.53 3.49
C LYS A 260 -21.85 10.93 2.22
N LYS A 261 -21.42 9.98 1.39
CA LYS A 261 -20.72 10.26 0.13
C LYS A 261 -21.77 10.41 -0.97
N THR A 262 -21.69 11.48 -1.75
CA THR A 262 -22.69 11.83 -2.78
C THR A 262 -22.11 11.80 -4.18
N TRP A 263 -22.94 11.59 -5.21
CA TRP A 263 -22.52 11.64 -6.61
C TRP A 263 -22.05 13.05 -6.99
N GLU A 264 -22.72 14.09 -6.53
CA GLU A 264 -22.35 15.47 -6.83
C GLU A 264 -21.00 15.82 -6.19
N GLY A 265 -20.74 15.31 -4.98
CA GLY A 265 -19.44 15.41 -4.34
C GLY A 265 -18.35 14.69 -5.13
N PHE A 266 -18.62 13.46 -5.60
CA PHE A 266 -17.67 12.68 -6.40
C PHE A 266 -17.29 13.38 -7.72
N ILE A 267 -18.29 13.88 -8.47
CA ILE A 267 -18.07 14.59 -9.74
C ILE A 267 -17.36 15.93 -9.51
N GLY A 268 -17.78 16.69 -8.50
CA GLY A 268 -17.12 17.96 -8.16
C GLY A 268 -15.68 17.77 -7.69
N GLY A 269 -15.43 16.72 -6.91
CA GLY A 269 -14.09 16.31 -6.49
C GLY A 269 -13.18 16.04 -7.69
N PHE A 270 -13.66 15.31 -8.69
CA PHE A 270 -12.92 15.02 -9.93
C PHE A 270 -12.39 16.26 -10.63
N PHE A 271 -13.25 17.23 -10.96
CA PHE A 271 -12.81 18.42 -11.68
C PHE A 271 -11.81 19.25 -10.87
N ILE A 272 -12.05 19.42 -9.56
CA ILE A 272 -11.16 20.19 -8.69
C ILE A 272 -9.80 19.49 -8.55
N THR A 273 -9.77 18.17 -8.36
CA THR A 273 -8.53 17.40 -8.22
C THR A 273 -7.69 17.42 -9.48
N VAL A 274 -8.31 17.34 -10.66
CA VAL A 274 -7.59 17.43 -11.94
C VAL A 274 -6.94 18.81 -12.10
N ILE A 275 -7.68 19.88 -11.83
CA ILE A 275 -7.14 21.26 -11.88
C ILE A 275 -6.01 21.43 -10.88
N PHE A 276 -6.22 20.97 -9.63
CA PHE A 276 -5.22 21.02 -8.58
C PHE A 276 -3.94 20.27 -8.96
N GLY A 277 -4.05 19.03 -9.41
CA GLY A 277 -2.90 18.22 -9.80
C GLY A 277 -2.13 18.83 -10.98
N PHE A 278 -2.82 19.45 -11.93
CA PHE A 278 -2.18 20.15 -13.05
C PHE A 278 -1.35 21.36 -12.57
N ILE A 279 -1.86 22.13 -11.61
CA ILE A 279 -1.18 23.28 -11.01
C ILE A 279 0.01 22.82 -10.15
N VAL A 280 -0.20 21.86 -9.25
CA VAL A 280 0.86 21.37 -8.35
C VAL A 280 2.00 20.74 -9.13
N ALA A 281 1.68 19.98 -10.19
CA ALA A 281 2.70 19.43 -11.09
C ALA A 281 3.55 20.51 -11.74
N HIS A 282 2.95 21.62 -12.17
CA HIS A 282 3.70 22.75 -12.72
C HIS A 282 4.63 23.40 -11.69
N LEU A 283 4.13 23.62 -10.46
CA LEU A 283 4.91 24.26 -9.40
C LEU A 283 6.09 23.40 -8.95
N LEU A 284 5.88 22.10 -8.73
CA LEU A 284 6.95 21.20 -8.29
C LEU A 284 7.98 20.92 -9.38
N ALA A 285 7.57 20.87 -10.65
CA ALA A 285 8.48 20.63 -11.77
C ALA A 285 9.55 21.73 -11.98
N GLN A 286 9.34 22.92 -11.40
CA GLN A 286 10.31 24.02 -11.47
C GLN A 286 11.56 23.79 -10.61
N TYR A 287 11.47 22.92 -9.60
CA TYR A 287 12.56 22.72 -8.63
C TYR A 287 13.20 21.34 -8.80
N GLN A 288 14.49 21.32 -9.09
CA GLN A 288 15.29 20.10 -9.24
C GLN A 288 15.17 19.17 -8.01
N TYR A 289 15.08 19.75 -6.82
CA TYR A 289 14.89 19.03 -5.57
C TYR A 289 13.74 18.02 -5.62
N PHE A 290 12.60 18.38 -6.20
CA PHE A 290 11.45 17.46 -6.27
C PHE A 290 11.52 16.48 -7.43
N VAL A 291 12.25 16.84 -8.47
CA VAL A 291 12.23 16.15 -9.76
C VAL A 291 13.31 15.09 -9.87
N CYS A 292 14.50 15.37 -9.33
CA CYS A 292 15.64 14.51 -9.50
C CYS A 292 15.50 13.21 -8.71
N PRO A 293 15.93 12.07 -9.29
CA PRO A 293 15.98 10.81 -8.58
C PRO A 293 17.00 10.87 -7.45
N VAL A 294 16.81 10.00 -6.45
CA VAL A 294 17.68 9.95 -5.28
C VAL A 294 18.93 9.14 -5.61
N GLU A 295 20.09 9.77 -5.48
CA GLU A 295 21.38 9.10 -5.65
C GLU A 295 22.27 9.25 -4.41
N TYR A 296 23.09 8.22 -4.14
CA TYR A 296 24.07 8.26 -3.07
C TYR A 296 25.42 8.75 -3.58
N ASN A 297 25.86 9.94 -3.13
CA ASN A 297 27.17 10.45 -3.47
C ASN A 297 28.24 9.87 -2.52
N SER A 298 29.19 9.14 -3.10
CA SER A 298 30.25 8.42 -2.38
C SER A 298 31.36 9.31 -1.84
N GLU A 299 31.46 10.55 -2.32
CA GLU A 299 32.48 11.53 -1.92
C GLU A 299 32.02 12.32 -0.69
N THR A 300 30.77 12.76 -0.67
CA THR A 300 30.18 13.56 0.43
C THR A 300 29.50 12.70 1.50
N ASN A 301 29.34 11.39 1.26
CA ASN A 301 28.55 10.46 2.08
C ASN A 301 27.13 10.99 2.38
N ARG A 302 26.50 11.64 1.41
CA ARG A 302 25.16 12.24 1.53
C ARG A 302 24.29 11.83 0.35
N PHE A 303 22.99 11.78 0.61
CA PHE A 303 21.99 11.68 -0.43
C PHE A 303 21.88 13.00 -1.15
N VAL A 304 22.04 12.96 -2.47
CA VAL A 304 21.93 14.12 -3.33
C VAL A 304 20.75 13.94 -4.27
N THR A 305 20.05 15.04 -4.52
CA THR A 305 18.93 15.16 -5.47
C THR A 305 19.29 16.22 -6.51
N GLU A 306 20.54 16.17 -6.99
CA GLU A 306 21.08 17.10 -7.97
C GLU A 306 21.31 16.31 -9.26
N CYS A 307 20.60 16.69 -10.32
CA CYS A 307 20.65 16.06 -11.61
C CYS A 307 20.32 17.07 -12.71
N GLU A 308 20.67 16.76 -13.94
CA GLU A 308 20.08 17.45 -15.10
C GLU A 308 18.63 16.96 -15.25
N PRO A 309 17.62 17.85 -15.16
CA PRO A 309 16.22 17.43 -15.27
C PRO A 309 15.96 16.75 -16.61
N SER A 310 15.33 15.57 -16.55
CA SER A 310 14.97 14.83 -17.76
C SER A 310 13.98 15.61 -18.63
N GLU A 311 13.83 15.21 -19.89
CA GLU A 311 12.93 15.87 -20.84
C GLU A 311 11.48 16.00 -20.34
N LEU A 312 11.06 15.15 -19.39
CA LEU A 312 9.74 15.19 -18.75
C LEU A 312 9.49 16.47 -17.96
N PHE A 313 10.56 17.09 -17.48
CA PHE A 313 10.56 18.26 -16.62
C PHE A 313 11.21 19.47 -17.30
N GLN A 314 11.33 19.44 -18.63
CA GLN A 314 11.71 20.58 -19.44
C GLN A 314 10.48 21.15 -20.16
N LEU A 315 10.40 22.47 -20.26
CA LEU A 315 9.27 23.14 -20.91
C LEU A 315 9.28 22.84 -22.41
N LYS A 316 8.19 22.26 -22.92
CA LYS A 316 7.96 22.02 -24.34
C LYS A 316 6.76 22.84 -24.83
N LYS A 317 6.83 23.29 -26.09
CA LYS A 317 5.73 24.00 -26.76
C LYS A 317 4.79 22.97 -27.40
N TYR A 318 3.52 23.06 -27.09
CA TYR A 318 2.46 22.23 -27.67
C TYR A 318 1.51 23.08 -28.49
N SER A 319 1.06 22.57 -29.64
CA SER A 319 0.01 23.18 -30.45
C SER A 319 -1.37 22.89 -29.84
N LEU A 320 -2.21 23.91 -29.76
CA LEU A 320 -3.57 23.75 -29.24
C LEU A 320 -4.51 23.12 -30.28
N PRO A 321 -5.48 22.30 -29.87
CA PRO A 321 -6.57 21.88 -30.75
C PRO A 321 -7.37 23.09 -31.28
N PRO A 322 -7.95 23.03 -32.49
CA PRO A 322 -8.63 24.17 -33.12
C PRO A 322 -9.71 24.82 -32.24
N LEU A 323 -10.47 24.01 -31.50
CA LEU A 323 -11.50 24.48 -30.55
C LEU A 323 -10.92 25.35 -29.43
N LEU A 324 -9.75 24.98 -28.91
CA LEU A 324 -9.07 25.70 -27.83
C LEU A 324 -8.34 26.95 -28.35
N GLN A 325 -7.88 26.94 -29.60
CA GLN A 325 -7.29 28.12 -30.24
C GLN A 325 -8.30 29.27 -30.32
N VAL A 326 -9.54 28.96 -30.71
CA VAL A 326 -10.64 29.94 -30.76
C VAL A 326 -10.97 30.47 -29.37
N ALA A 327 -11.02 29.58 -28.36
CA ALA A 327 -11.37 29.96 -26.99
C ALA A 327 -10.27 30.79 -26.29
N LEU A 328 -9.00 30.42 -26.43
CA LEU A 328 -7.86 31.02 -25.72
C LEU A 328 -7.12 32.10 -26.51
N ARG A 329 -7.46 32.29 -27.79
CA ARG A 329 -6.75 33.18 -28.74
C ARG A 329 -5.23 32.96 -28.75
N LYS A 330 -4.79 31.72 -28.56
CA LYS A 330 -3.38 31.31 -28.60
C LYS A 330 -3.25 30.05 -29.43
N GLU A 331 -2.19 29.98 -30.23
CA GLU A 331 -1.90 28.82 -31.08
C GLU A 331 -1.05 27.77 -30.35
N THR A 332 -0.20 28.23 -29.43
CA THR A 332 0.73 27.37 -28.69
C THR A 332 0.68 27.64 -27.20
N VAL A 333 0.99 26.61 -26.41
CA VAL A 333 1.13 26.70 -24.95
C VAL A 333 2.39 25.96 -24.52
N THR A 334 3.09 26.53 -23.55
CA THR A 334 4.29 25.94 -22.94
C THR A 334 3.90 25.16 -21.69
N LEU A 335 4.13 23.85 -21.69
CA LEU A 335 3.84 22.97 -20.56
C LEU A 335 5.02 22.03 -20.31
N TYR A 336 5.14 21.57 -19.06
CA TYR A 336 5.96 20.41 -18.75
C TYR A 336 5.23 19.15 -19.24
N PRO A 337 5.91 18.22 -19.94
CA PRO A 337 5.32 16.91 -20.26
C PRO A 337 4.75 16.21 -19.02
N PHE A 338 5.38 16.37 -17.85
CA PHE A 338 4.89 15.85 -16.58
C PHE A 338 3.46 16.32 -16.21
N GLN A 339 3.00 17.48 -16.68
CA GLN A 339 1.62 17.92 -16.44
C GLN A 339 0.58 16.99 -17.09
N MET A 340 0.91 16.38 -18.23
CA MET A 340 0.06 15.37 -18.87
C MET A 340 0.01 14.08 -18.06
N HIS A 341 1.14 13.68 -17.47
CA HIS A 341 1.17 12.55 -16.54
C HIS A 341 0.37 12.85 -15.27
N SER A 342 0.50 14.06 -14.70
CA SER A 342 -0.30 14.50 -13.55
C SER A 342 -1.80 14.47 -13.80
N PHE A 343 -2.24 14.76 -15.03
CA PHE A 343 -3.64 14.60 -15.42
C PHE A 343 -4.12 13.13 -15.26
N ALA A 344 -3.32 12.17 -15.74
CA ALA A 344 -3.63 10.75 -15.58
C ALA A 344 -3.62 10.32 -14.10
N LEU A 345 -2.63 10.77 -13.33
CA LEU A 345 -2.53 10.50 -11.88
C LEU A 345 -3.74 11.06 -11.12
N SER A 346 -4.13 12.30 -11.39
CA SER A 346 -5.23 12.98 -10.70
C SER A 346 -6.59 12.39 -11.10
N THR A 347 -6.73 11.97 -12.35
CA THR A 347 -7.92 11.24 -12.83
C THR A 347 -8.08 9.92 -12.08
N PHE A 348 -7.01 9.13 -11.96
CA PHE A 348 -7.04 7.89 -11.19
C PHE A 348 -7.32 8.14 -9.70
N ALA A 349 -6.63 9.12 -9.10
CA ALA A 349 -6.80 9.48 -7.70
C ALA A 349 -8.25 9.85 -7.35
N SER A 350 -8.98 10.48 -8.28
CA SER A 350 -10.36 10.86 -8.05
C SER A 350 -11.37 9.76 -8.39
N LEU A 351 -11.20 9.05 -9.52
CA LEU A 351 -12.17 8.06 -9.95
C LEU A 351 -12.03 6.73 -9.22
N ILE A 352 -10.80 6.23 -9.11
CA ILE A 352 -10.52 4.88 -8.59
C ILE A 352 -10.02 4.94 -7.14
N GLY A 353 -9.24 5.96 -6.78
CA GLY A 353 -8.73 6.16 -5.41
C GLY A 353 -9.79 5.98 -4.30
N PRO A 354 -11.01 6.57 -4.40
CA PRO A 354 -12.04 6.45 -3.37
C PRO A 354 -12.54 5.03 -3.11
N PHE A 355 -12.37 4.10 -4.06
CA PHE A 355 -12.74 2.71 -3.87
C PHE A 355 -11.89 2.03 -2.79
N GLY A 356 -10.65 2.49 -2.55
CA GLY A 356 -9.83 2.05 -1.42
C GLY A 356 -10.48 2.38 -0.08
N GLY A 357 -10.99 3.61 0.06
CA GLY A 357 -11.76 4.04 1.23
C GLY A 357 -13.10 3.31 1.39
N PHE A 358 -13.79 2.99 0.28
CA PHE A 358 -15.02 2.16 0.34
C PHE A 358 -14.71 0.74 0.80
N PHE A 359 -13.63 0.13 0.31
CA PHE A 359 -13.17 -1.19 0.74
C PHE A 359 -12.84 -1.19 2.23
N ALA A 360 -12.04 -0.24 2.70
CA ALA A 360 -11.72 -0.10 4.12
C ALA A 360 -12.95 0.15 4.99
N SER A 361 -13.90 0.96 4.52
CA SER A 361 -15.19 1.13 5.19
C SER A 361 -15.98 -0.19 5.26
N GLY A 362 -15.99 -0.99 4.20
CA GLY A 362 -16.66 -2.29 4.16
C GLY A 362 -16.08 -3.26 5.18
N PHE A 363 -14.75 -3.36 5.19
CA PHE A 363 -14.01 -4.13 6.18
C PHE A 363 -14.38 -3.73 7.62
N LYS A 364 -14.37 -2.43 7.93
CA LYS A 364 -14.73 -1.94 9.27
C LYS A 364 -16.16 -2.34 9.67
N ARG A 365 -17.12 -2.27 8.75
CA ARG A 365 -18.51 -2.66 9.01
C ARG A 365 -18.67 -4.16 9.23
N ALA A 366 -17.89 -4.99 8.52
CA ALA A 366 -17.89 -6.44 8.72
C ALA A 366 -17.47 -6.84 10.14
N PHE A 367 -16.54 -6.10 10.75
CA PHE A 367 -16.09 -6.30 12.13
C PHE A 367 -16.85 -5.47 13.17
N LYS A 368 -17.97 -4.83 12.79
CA LYS A 368 -18.76 -3.94 13.67
C LYS A 368 -17.95 -2.79 14.31
N ILE A 369 -16.82 -2.40 13.70
CA ILE A 369 -16.01 -1.26 14.14
C ILE A 369 -16.28 -0.03 13.28
N LYS A 370 -15.93 1.15 13.80
CA LYS A 370 -16.07 2.42 13.09
C LYS A 370 -14.76 2.94 12.52
N ASP A 371 -13.70 2.84 13.30
CA ASP A 371 -12.36 3.33 13.02
C ASP A 371 -11.36 2.20 13.33
N PHE A 372 -10.22 2.13 12.62
CA PHE A 372 -9.26 1.04 12.82
C PHE A 372 -8.57 1.12 14.20
N ALA A 373 -8.38 2.34 14.71
CA ALA A 373 -7.84 2.63 16.03
C ALA A 373 -8.18 4.08 16.42
N ASP A 374 -7.88 4.46 17.66
CA ASP A 374 -7.91 5.86 18.12
C ASP A 374 -6.49 6.42 18.28
N THR A 375 -5.67 6.25 17.24
CA THR A 375 -4.24 6.62 17.26
C THR A 375 -4.04 8.13 17.22
N ILE A 376 -4.86 8.84 16.45
CA ILE A 376 -4.80 10.30 16.33
C ILE A 376 -6.08 10.90 16.94
N PRO A 377 -5.97 11.64 18.08
CA PRO A 377 -7.12 12.21 18.75
C PRO A 377 -8.01 13.04 17.81
N GLY A 378 -9.28 12.68 17.73
CA GLY A 378 -10.27 13.35 16.87
C GLY A 378 -10.16 13.06 15.37
N HIS A 379 -9.18 12.27 14.93
CA HIS A 379 -8.92 11.90 13.53
C HIS A 379 -8.90 10.39 13.26
N GLY A 380 -9.10 9.53 14.27
CA GLY A 380 -9.18 8.07 14.12
C GLY A 380 -7.82 7.37 13.94
N GLY A 381 -7.80 6.23 13.26
CA GLY A 381 -6.59 5.40 13.06
C GLY A 381 -5.68 5.98 11.97
N ILE A 382 -4.43 5.51 11.90
CA ILE A 382 -3.52 5.87 10.80
C ILE A 382 -3.93 5.16 9.51
N MET A 383 -4.24 3.85 9.55
CA MET A 383 -4.65 3.07 8.37
C MET A 383 -5.77 3.74 7.59
N ASP A 384 -6.66 4.25 8.38
CA ASP A 384 -7.93 4.84 8.09
C ASP A 384 -7.71 6.15 7.25
N ARG A 385 -6.50 6.75 7.25
CA ARG A 385 -6.11 7.93 6.45
C ARG A 385 -5.32 7.55 5.19
N PHE A 386 -4.83 6.32 5.12
CA PHE A 386 -3.99 5.80 4.04
C PHE A 386 -4.68 4.73 3.18
N ASP A 387 -5.94 4.42 3.45
CA ASP A 387 -6.73 3.42 2.71
C ASP A 387 -6.86 3.74 1.21
N CYS A 388 -7.14 4.99 0.84
CA CYS A 388 -7.15 5.45 -0.56
C CYS A 388 -5.72 5.51 -1.15
N GLN A 389 -4.71 5.75 -0.31
CA GLN A 389 -3.32 5.94 -0.76
C GLN A 389 -2.68 4.63 -1.23
N TYR A 390 -3.14 3.48 -0.73
CA TYR A 390 -2.63 2.17 -1.13
C TYR A 390 -2.93 1.85 -2.59
N LEU A 391 -4.15 2.12 -3.07
CA LEU A 391 -4.44 1.96 -4.50
C LEU A 391 -3.64 2.94 -5.36
N MET A 392 -3.45 4.16 -4.87
CA MET A 392 -2.67 5.17 -5.57
C MET A 392 -1.19 4.77 -5.70
N ALA A 393 -0.59 4.21 -4.66
CA ALA A 393 0.80 3.76 -4.66
C ALA A 393 1.08 2.71 -5.75
N THR A 394 0.22 1.69 -5.83
CA THR A 394 0.32 0.67 -6.87
C THR A 394 0.17 1.27 -8.27
N PHE A 395 -0.83 2.13 -8.46
CA PHE A 395 -1.08 2.75 -9.75
C PHE A 395 0.12 3.58 -10.22
N VAL A 396 0.65 4.45 -9.36
CA VAL A 396 1.81 5.28 -9.70
C VAL A 396 3.00 4.42 -10.09
N HIS A 397 3.26 3.34 -9.35
CA HIS A 397 4.39 2.47 -9.66
C HIS A 397 4.24 1.77 -11.01
N VAL A 398 3.06 1.20 -11.28
CA VAL A 398 2.75 0.57 -12.58
C VAL A 398 2.82 1.61 -13.70
N TYR A 399 2.33 2.83 -13.45
CA TYR A 399 2.34 3.92 -14.41
C TYR A 399 3.76 4.34 -14.77
N ILE A 400 4.64 4.55 -13.78
CA ILE A 400 6.05 4.87 -13.98
C ILE A 400 6.73 3.75 -14.76
N THR A 401 6.57 2.51 -14.32
CA THR A 401 7.22 1.35 -14.96
C THR A 401 6.75 1.14 -16.40
N SER A 402 5.49 1.47 -16.72
CA SER A 402 4.92 1.24 -18.05
C SER A 402 5.18 2.39 -19.03
N PHE A 403 5.10 3.65 -18.57
CA PHE A 403 5.08 4.81 -19.46
C PHE A 403 6.30 5.72 -19.35
N ILE A 404 7.05 5.63 -18.24
CA ILE A 404 8.12 6.58 -17.91
C ILE A 404 9.49 5.89 -17.93
N ARG A 405 9.58 4.71 -17.30
CA ARG A 405 10.84 4.03 -17.06
C ARG A 405 11.34 3.37 -18.34
N GLY A 406 12.32 4.00 -18.98
CA GLY A 406 13.16 3.37 -20.00
C GLY A 406 14.24 2.48 -19.37
N PRO A 407 14.87 1.57 -20.14
CA PRO A 407 16.04 0.83 -19.68
C PRO A 407 17.17 1.80 -19.33
N ASN A 408 17.62 1.81 -18.06
CA ASN A 408 18.74 2.66 -17.62
C ASN A 408 20.04 2.16 -18.28
N PRO A 409 20.68 2.94 -19.18
CA PRO A 409 21.84 2.49 -19.93
C PRO A 409 23.03 2.14 -19.03
N SER A 410 23.20 2.85 -17.91
CA SER A 410 24.28 2.62 -16.95
C SER A 410 24.07 1.33 -16.17
N LYS A 411 22.83 1.00 -15.79
CA LYS A 411 22.49 -0.29 -15.15
C LYS A 411 22.67 -1.44 -16.14
N LEU A 412 22.21 -1.27 -17.38
CA LEU A 412 22.40 -2.24 -18.45
C LEU A 412 23.90 -2.48 -18.71
N LEU A 413 24.70 -1.42 -18.82
CA LEU A 413 26.15 -1.51 -19.01
C LEU A 413 26.83 -2.24 -17.85
N LYS A 414 26.49 -1.94 -16.60
CA LYS A 414 27.01 -2.68 -15.43
C LYS A 414 26.67 -4.17 -15.49
N GLN A 415 25.46 -4.53 -15.92
CA GLN A 415 25.07 -5.94 -16.10
C GLN A 415 25.88 -6.60 -17.21
N LEU A 416 26.08 -5.91 -18.33
CA LEU A 416 26.91 -6.40 -19.44
C LEU A 416 28.37 -6.62 -19.01
N LEU A 417 28.92 -5.74 -18.19
CA LEU A 417 30.31 -5.84 -17.69
C LEU A 417 30.54 -7.00 -16.72
N VAL A 418 29.47 -7.57 -16.13
CA VAL A 418 29.54 -8.76 -15.26
C VAL A 418 29.58 -10.07 -16.07
N LEU A 419 29.17 -10.05 -17.34
CA LEU A 419 29.15 -11.23 -18.21
C LEU A 419 30.57 -11.72 -18.56
N GLN A 420 30.67 -12.96 -19.06
CA GLN A 420 31.95 -13.48 -19.55
C GLN A 420 32.45 -12.68 -20.76
N PRO A 421 33.77 -12.53 -20.96
CA PRO A 421 34.32 -11.74 -22.08
C PRO A 421 33.80 -12.17 -23.47
N GLU A 422 33.54 -13.47 -23.67
CA GLU A 422 32.98 -13.99 -24.92
C GLU A 422 31.54 -13.50 -25.18
N GLU A 423 30.71 -13.47 -24.14
CA GLU A 423 29.34 -12.97 -24.19
C GLU A 423 29.33 -11.46 -24.44
N GLN A 424 30.21 -10.72 -23.77
CA GLN A 424 30.40 -9.28 -23.99
C GLN A 424 30.75 -8.99 -25.45
N LEU A 425 31.69 -9.75 -26.03
CA LEU A 425 32.12 -9.58 -27.41
C LEU A 425 30.98 -9.90 -28.40
N ASN A 426 30.18 -10.92 -28.12
CA ASN A 426 29.04 -11.29 -28.96
C ASN A 426 27.95 -10.19 -28.94
N ILE A 427 27.64 -9.66 -27.76
CA ILE A 427 26.68 -8.55 -27.60
C ILE A 427 27.19 -7.31 -28.33
N TYR A 428 28.48 -6.97 -28.18
CA TYR A 428 29.09 -5.86 -28.91
C TYR A 428 28.99 -6.03 -30.43
N LYS A 429 29.31 -7.21 -30.97
CA LYS A 429 29.20 -7.49 -32.42
C LYS A 429 27.76 -7.35 -32.92
N THR A 430 26.80 -7.90 -32.17
CA THR A 430 25.37 -7.83 -32.51
C THR A 430 24.87 -6.39 -32.50
N LEU A 431 25.21 -5.62 -31.46
CA LEU A 431 24.85 -4.21 -31.35
C LEU A 431 25.49 -3.39 -32.47
N LYS A 432 26.77 -3.64 -32.77
CA LYS A 432 27.49 -2.99 -33.87
C LYS A 432 26.80 -3.25 -35.21
N SER A 433 26.48 -4.50 -35.55
CA SER A 433 25.76 -4.84 -36.78
C SER A 433 24.41 -4.13 -36.87
N HIS A 434 23.64 -4.10 -35.77
CA HIS A 434 22.36 -3.42 -35.74
C HIS A 434 22.47 -1.89 -35.94
N LEU A 435 23.50 -1.27 -35.38
CA LEU A 435 23.77 0.16 -35.56
C LEU A 435 24.23 0.48 -36.98
N ILE A 436 24.94 -0.43 -37.64
CA ILE A 436 25.31 -0.31 -39.06
C ILE A 436 24.06 -0.44 -39.95
N GLU A 437 23.21 -1.44 -39.71
CA GLU A 437 21.94 -1.61 -40.44
C GLU A 437 21.03 -0.38 -40.34
N LYS A 438 21.01 0.28 -39.17
CA LYS A 438 20.25 1.52 -38.95
C LYS A 438 20.95 2.78 -39.47
N GLY A 439 22.16 2.66 -40.03
CA GLY A 439 22.91 3.78 -40.60
C GLY A 439 23.54 4.73 -39.58
N PHE A 440 23.61 4.35 -38.30
CA PHE A 440 24.27 5.14 -37.25
C PHE A 440 25.80 4.93 -37.23
N LEU A 441 26.28 3.81 -37.75
CA LEU A 441 27.70 3.51 -37.92
C LEU A 441 27.99 3.21 -39.40
N GLN A 442 29.11 3.73 -39.90
CA GLN A 442 29.58 3.39 -41.25
C GLN A 442 30.18 1.96 -41.25
N HIS A 443 29.99 1.24 -42.35
CA HIS A 443 30.73 0.00 -42.58
C HIS A 443 32.23 0.32 -42.60
N PRO A 444 33.06 -0.48 -41.89
CA PRO A 444 34.51 -0.29 -41.91
C PRO A 444 35.10 -0.49 -43.32
#